data_AF-A0A165N8R2-F1
#
_entry.id   AF-A0A165N8R2-F1
#
_cell.length_a   1.000
_cell.length_b   1.000
_cell.length_c   1.000
_cell.angle_alpha   90.00
_cell.angle_beta   90.00
_cell.angle_gamma   90.00
#
_symmetry.space_group_name_H-M   'P 1'
#
loop_
_entity.id
_entity.type
_entity.pdbx_description
1 polymer ?
#
loop_
_entity_poly.entity_id
_entity_poly.type
_entity_poly.pdbx_seq_one_letter_code
_entity_poly.pdbx_strand_id
1 'polypeptide(L)'
;ILRAHRRLPIDQRSLGDTYFKAEFRRHKDSTNPVHIMGFLAEWKRYLDMLEAQTDKDGFRGKPLDRTQFDKMTPDQVAQLYEVMKTTHQLWHPPLDSKGSSS
;
A
#
# COMPACT_ATOMS: atom_id res chain seq x y z
N ILE A 1 10.24 -7.98 -5.94
CA ILE A 1 9.25 -7.53 -4.92
C ILE A 1 9.80 -7.58 -3.50
N LEU A 2 10.01 -8.74 -2.85
CA LEU A 2 10.51 -8.78 -1.46
C LEU A 2 11.83 -8.02 -1.22
N ARG A 3 12.72 -7.96 -2.24
CA ARG A 3 13.92 -7.10 -2.19
C ARG A 3 13.57 -5.61 -2.21
N ALA A 4 12.62 -5.19 -3.04
CA ALA A 4 12.14 -3.81 -3.12
C ALA A 4 11.44 -3.39 -1.82
N HIS A 5 10.69 -4.29 -1.17
CA HIS A 5 10.06 -4.02 0.13
C HIS A 5 11.06 -3.63 1.22
N ARG A 6 12.35 -4.02 1.12
CA ARG A 6 13.37 -3.62 2.11
C ARG A 6 13.61 -2.12 2.16
N ARG A 7 13.20 -1.38 1.12
CA ARG A 7 13.30 0.08 1.03
C ARG A 7 12.05 0.78 1.54
N LEU A 8 11.02 0.04 1.97
CA LEU A 8 9.79 0.60 2.51
C LEU A 8 9.92 0.87 4.02
N PRO A 9 9.14 1.82 4.56
CA PRO A 9 8.92 1.94 6.00
C PRO A 9 8.50 0.60 6.62
N ILE A 10 8.87 0.37 7.88
CA ILE A 10 8.76 -0.94 8.54
C ILE A 10 7.34 -1.52 8.49
N ASP A 11 6.32 -0.70 8.75
CA ASP A 11 4.92 -1.14 8.75
C ASP A 11 4.44 -1.51 7.34
N GLN A 12 4.80 -0.70 6.35
CA GLN A 12 4.47 -0.94 4.94
C GLN A 12 5.16 -2.19 4.42
N ARG A 13 6.42 -2.42 4.82
CA ARG A 13 7.15 -3.65 4.51
C ARG A 13 6.47 -4.87 5.12
N SER A 14 6.12 -4.81 6.41
CA SER A 14 5.49 -5.94 7.12
C SER A 14 4.15 -6.33 6.49
N LEU A 15 3.31 -5.33 6.23
CA LEU A 15 2.04 -5.50 5.53
C LEU A 15 2.23 -6.07 4.12
N GLY A 16 3.12 -5.45 3.34
CA GLY A 16 3.41 -5.86 1.96
C GLY A 16 3.97 -7.27 1.85
N ASP A 17 4.93 -7.65 2.70
CA ASP A 17 5.52 -9.00 2.72
C ASP A 17 4.47 -10.07 3.04
N THR A 18 3.56 -9.78 3.99
CA THR A 18 2.48 -10.69 4.38
C THR A 18 1.47 -10.86 3.26
N TYR A 19 1.01 -9.74 2.68
CA TYR A 19 0.05 -9.75 1.58
C TYR A 19 0.61 -10.45 0.34
N PHE A 20 1.83 -10.12 -0.08
CA PHE A 20 2.50 -10.75 -1.22
C PHE A 20 2.56 -12.27 -1.09
N LYS A 21 2.99 -12.78 0.07
CA LYS A 21 3.06 -14.23 0.32
C LYS A 21 1.69 -14.89 0.26
N ALA A 22 0.66 -14.24 0.82
CA ALA A 22 -0.71 -14.76 0.79
C ALA A 22 -1.26 -14.83 -0.63
N GLU A 23 -1.06 -13.79 -1.43
CA GLU A 23 -1.54 -13.74 -2.82
C GLU A 23 -0.87 -14.78 -3.71
N PHE A 24 0.46 -14.93 -3.64
CA PHE A 24 1.16 -15.96 -4.41
C PHE A 24 0.77 -17.37 -3.97
N ARG A 25 0.47 -17.58 -2.68
CA ARG A 25 -0.06 -18.86 -2.20
C ARG A 25 -1.46 -19.12 -2.73
N ARG A 26 -2.35 -18.12 -2.75
CA ARG A 26 -3.71 -18.24 -3.30
C ARG A 26 -3.71 -18.57 -4.79
N HIS A 27 -2.74 -18.05 -5.54
CA HIS A 27 -2.64 -18.25 -6.98
C HIS A 27 -1.74 -19.42 -7.40
N LYS A 28 -1.19 -20.19 -6.46
CA LYS A 28 -0.20 -21.25 -6.73
C LYS A 28 -0.73 -22.35 -7.68
N ASP A 29 -2.02 -22.67 -7.59
CA ASP A 29 -2.66 -23.77 -8.35
C ASP A 29 -3.45 -23.23 -9.55
N SER A 30 -3.29 -21.94 -9.89
CA SER A 30 -3.95 -21.36 -11.07
C SER A 30 -3.37 -21.96 -12.34
N THR A 31 -4.22 -22.53 -13.20
CA THR A 31 -3.80 -23.18 -14.45
C THR A 31 -4.21 -22.43 -15.71
N ASN A 32 -5.14 -21.45 -15.60
CA ASN A 32 -5.57 -20.64 -16.73
C ASN A 32 -4.45 -19.66 -17.14
N PRO A 33 -3.87 -19.80 -18.36
CA PRO A 33 -2.75 -18.97 -18.79
C PRO A 33 -3.07 -17.47 -18.82
N VAL A 34 -4.30 -17.10 -19.21
CA VAL A 34 -4.71 -15.68 -19.26
C VAL A 34 -4.73 -15.08 -17.87
N HIS A 35 -5.24 -15.81 -16.88
CA HIS A 35 -5.26 -15.35 -15.49
C HIS A 35 -3.85 -15.25 -14.90
N ILE A 36 -2.98 -16.22 -15.19
CA ILE A 36 -1.57 -16.18 -14.76
C ILE A 36 -0.86 -14.96 -15.36
N MET A 37 -1.06 -14.69 -16.66
CA MET A 37 -0.45 -13.54 -17.33
C MET A 37 -0.96 -12.22 -16.74
N GLY A 38 -2.27 -12.10 -16.50
CA GLY A 38 -2.86 -10.94 -15.83
C GLY A 38 -2.27 -10.72 -14.43
N PHE A 39 -2.20 -11.78 -13.63
CA PHE A 39 -1.60 -11.75 -12.30
C PHE A 39 -0.15 -11.26 -12.33
N LEU A 40 0.69 -11.83 -13.20
CA LEU A 40 2.09 -11.43 -13.33
C LEU A 40 2.25 -9.99 -13.83
N ALA A 41 1.39 -9.55 -14.75
CA ALA A 41 1.41 -8.18 -15.24
C ALA A 41 1.12 -7.16 -14.12
N GLU A 42 0.14 -7.42 -13.26
CA GLU A 42 -0.14 -6.55 -12.12
C GLU A 42 1.03 -6.48 -11.14
N TRP A 43 1.65 -7.63 -10.82
CA TRP A 43 2.82 -7.66 -9.94
C TRP A 43 4.04 -6.97 -10.52
N LYS A 44 4.21 -6.99 -11.86
CA LYS A 44 5.25 -6.20 -12.53
C LYS A 44 4.98 -4.70 -12.39
N ARG A 45 3.75 -4.24 -12.66
CA ARG A 45 3.38 -2.82 -12.48
C ARG A 45 3.56 -2.35 -11.04
N TYR A 46 3.20 -3.19 -10.07
CA TYR A 46 3.44 -2.91 -8.65
C TYR A 46 4.93 -2.77 -8.33
N LEU A 47 5.77 -3.69 -8.82
CA LEU A 47 7.22 -3.60 -8.64
C LEU A 47 7.80 -2.32 -9.23
N ASP A 48 7.40 -1.97 -10.45
CA ASP A 48 7.87 -0.76 -11.14
C ASP A 48 7.50 0.51 -10.36
N MET A 49 6.30 0.54 -9.78
CA MET A 49 5.87 1.62 -8.90
C MET A 49 6.73 1.69 -7.63
N LEU A 50 6.99 0.55 -6.98
CA LEU A 50 7.84 0.51 -5.78
C LEU A 50 9.25 1.03 -6.06
N GLU A 51 9.86 0.59 -7.15
CA GLU A 51 11.21 1.01 -7.56
C GLU A 51 11.23 2.52 -7.84
N ALA A 52 10.28 3.02 -8.63
CA ALA A 52 10.18 4.44 -8.95
C ALA A 52 9.98 5.35 -7.72
N GLN A 53 9.24 4.91 -6.71
CA GLN A 53 9.00 5.69 -5.48
C GLN A 53 10.15 5.60 -4.48
N THR A 54 10.77 4.43 -4.36
CA THR A 54 11.83 4.20 -3.36
C THR A 54 13.18 4.78 -3.77
N ASP A 55 13.40 5.07 -5.05
CA ASP A 55 14.68 5.59 -5.56
C ASP A 55 14.86 7.12 -5.39
N LYS A 56 13.79 7.89 -5.14
CA LYS A 56 13.85 9.37 -5.09
C LYS A 56 13.69 9.96 -3.69
N ASP A 57 12.45 9.98 -3.19
CA ASP A 57 12.06 10.78 -2.01
C ASP A 57 11.57 9.93 -0.83
N GLY A 58 11.83 8.61 -0.90
CA GLY A 58 11.21 7.63 -0.03
C GLY A 58 9.76 7.31 -0.44
N PHE A 59 9.26 6.18 0.06
CA PHE A 59 7.92 5.72 -0.27
C PHE A 59 6.85 6.63 0.34
N ARG A 60 6.03 7.25 -0.51
CA ARG A 60 4.90 8.11 -0.11
C ARG A 60 3.53 7.55 -0.55
N GLY A 61 3.52 6.47 -1.30
CA GLY A 61 2.30 5.94 -1.92
C GLY A 61 1.84 6.80 -3.11
N LYS A 62 0.65 6.50 -3.61
CA LYS A 62 0.00 7.24 -4.70
C LYS A 62 -1.36 7.76 -4.21
N PRO A 63 -1.77 9.00 -4.55
CA PRO A 63 -3.13 9.43 -4.34
C PRO A 63 -4.13 8.45 -4.96
N LEU A 64 -5.24 8.20 -4.27
CA LEU A 64 -6.29 7.35 -4.79
C LEU A 64 -6.84 7.94 -6.10
N ASP A 65 -6.89 7.13 -7.14
CA ASP A 65 -7.41 7.55 -8.42
C ASP A 65 -8.91 7.81 -8.33
N ARG A 66 -9.36 8.95 -8.83
CA ARG A 66 -10.77 9.34 -8.71
C ARG A 66 -11.70 8.37 -9.44
N THR A 67 -11.28 7.87 -10.60
CA THR A 67 -12.09 6.92 -11.37
C THR A 67 -12.18 5.56 -10.70
N GLN A 68 -11.16 5.15 -9.94
CA GLN A 68 -11.24 3.96 -9.09
C GLN A 68 -12.17 4.18 -7.89
N PHE A 69 -12.07 5.33 -7.22
CA PHE A 69 -12.94 5.66 -6.11
C PHE A 69 -14.42 5.66 -6.51
N ASP A 70 -14.75 6.28 -7.64
CA ASP A 70 -16.13 6.36 -8.13
C ASP A 70 -16.71 4.98 -8.54
N LYS A 71 -15.86 3.97 -8.74
CA LYS A 71 -16.27 2.58 -9.04
C LYS A 71 -16.44 1.71 -7.78
N MET A 72 -16.08 2.21 -6.61
CA MET A 72 -16.21 1.45 -5.36
C MET A 72 -17.68 1.28 -4.98
N THR A 73 -18.01 0.13 -4.39
CA THR A 73 -19.34 -0.08 -3.82
C THR A 73 -19.52 0.80 -2.57
N PRO A 74 -20.77 1.08 -2.14
CA PRO A 74 -21.02 1.82 -0.91
C PRO A 74 -20.32 1.20 0.31
N ASP A 75 -20.29 -0.12 0.42
CA ASP A 75 -19.60 -0.84 1.50
C ASP A 75 -18.08 -0.65 1.45
N GLN A 76 -17.47 -0.67 0.26
CA GLN A 76 -16.04 -0.43 0.10
C GLN A 76 -15.67 1.01 0.48
N VAL A 77 -16.52 1.99 0.12
CA VAL A 77 -16.33 3.38 0.53
C VAL A 77 -16.47 3.54 2.05
N ALA A 78 -17.45 2.88 2.66
CA ALA A 78 -17.62 2.88 4.12
C ALA A 78 -16.40 2.27 4.84
N GLN A 79 -15.88 1.14 4.36
CA GLN A 79 -14.66 0.54 4.91
C GLN A 79 -13.45 1.47 4.79
N LEU A 80 -13.28 2.11 3.63
CA LEU A 80 -12.19 3.07 3.42
C LEU A 80 -12.31 4.27 4.38
N TYR A 81 -13.54 4.74 4.64
CA TYR A 81 -13.79 5.82 5.58
C TYR A 81 -13.47 5.44 7.04
N GLU A 82 -13.81 4.22 7.46
CA GLU A 82 -13.44 3.73 8.80
C GLU A 82 -11.93 3.58 8.97
N VAL A 83 -11.22 3.12 7.92
CA VAL A 83 -9.75 3.10 7.91
C VAL A 83 -9.19 4.52 8.11
N MET A 84 -9.70 5.51 7.37
CA MET A 84 -9.26 6.90 7.48
C MET A 84 -9.50 7.47 8.89
N LYS A 85 -10.66 7.21 9.51
CA LYS A 85 -10.93 7.65 10.89
C LYS A 85 -9.96 7.03 11.89
N THR A 86 -9.76 5.72 11.78
CA THR A 86 -8.91 4.95 12.70
C THR A 86 -7.47 5.45 12.64
N THR A 87 -6.94 5.70 11.44
CA THR A 87 -5.57 6.22 11.28
C THR A 87 -5.45 7.68 11.74
N HIS A 88 -6.48 8.51 11.55
CA HIS A 88 -6.48 9.89 12.04
C HIS A 88 -6.54 9.99 13.57
N GLN A 89 -7.26 9.08 14.24
CA GLN A 89 -7.32 9.04 15.71
C GLN A 89 -5.98 8.64 16.35
N LEU A 90 -5.18 7.84 15.64
CA LEU A 90 -3.86 7.38 16.11
C LEU A 90 -2.75 8.41 15.84
N TRP A 91 -2.99 9.39 14.97
CA TRP A 91 -2.01 10.41 14.64
C TRP A 91 -2.11 11.60 15.61
N HIS A 92 -1.14 11.72 16.51
CA HIS A 92 -0.88 12.94 17.25
C HIS A 92 0.33 13.66 16.61
N PRO A 93 0.18 14.91 16.14
CA PRO A 93 1.35 15.69 15.71
C PRO A 93 2.32 15.82 16.89
N PRO A 94 3.65 15.78 16.65
CA PRO A 94 4.62 16.06 17.70
C PRO A 94 4.28 17.42 18.31
N LEU A 95 4.11 17.47 19.63
CA LEU A 95 3.96 18.74 20.33
C LEU A 95 5.19 19.57 19.99
N ASP A 96 4.98 20.72 19.33
CA ASP A 96 6.02 21.71 19.15
C ASP A 96 6.60 22.03 20.53
N SER A 97 7.84 21.59 20.77
CA SER A 97 8.63 22.03 21.92
C SER A 97 9.01 23.50 21.70
N LYS A 98 8.04 24.41 21.76
CA LYS A 98 8.35 25.81 22.01
C LYS A 98 8.81 25.87 23.45
N GLY A 99 10.12 26.03 23.60
CA GLY A 99 10.78 26.27 24.86
C GLY A 99 10.02 27.29 25.69
N SER A 100 9.59 26.86 26.86
CA SER A 100 9.46 27.76 28.00
C SER A 100 10.87 28.19 28.36
N SER A 101 11.30 29.34 27.83
CA SER A 101 12.38 30.12 28.43
C SER A 101 11.71 31.24 29.21
N SER A 102 11.83 31.10 30.53
CA SER A 102 11.55 32.12 31.55
C SER A 102 12.36 33.39 31.33
#